data_AF-A0AAU9AI76-F1
#
_entry.id   AF-A0AAU9AI76-F1
#
_cell.length_a   1.000
_cell.length_b   1.000
_cell.length_c   1.000
_cell.angle_alpha   90.00
_cell.angle_beta   90.00
_cell.angle_gamma   90.00
#
_symmetry.space_group_name_H-M   'P 1'
#
loop_
_entity.id
_entity.type
_entity.pdbx_description
1 polymer ?
#
loop_
_entity_poly.entity_id
_entity_poly.type
_entity_poly.pdbx_seq_one_letter_code
_entity_poly.pdbx_strand_id
1 'polypeptide(L)'
;MKLARFAVSLACALALSACAHAGGAGRALAAGQSAQLRPGDSVALPDRSRLRFVEVVNDSRCRPGLQCIRAGEAVLAFELTGGDGAKSALSFDTSAPEPRQRAGAWTLELQSLDFAEPPQATIKLEAE
;
A
#
# COMPACT_ATOMS: atom_id res chain seq x y z
N MET A 1 0.18 -11.12 -69.42
CA MET A 1 -0.21 -9.73 -69.07
C MET A 1 -0.73 -9.71 -67.64
N LYS A 2 -0.20 -8.81 -66.78
CA LYS A 2 -0.55 -8.49 -65.38
C LYS A 2 -0.20 -9.62 -64.38
N LEU A 3 0.92 -9.67 -63.64
CA LEU A 3 1.71 -8.71 -62.85
C LEU A 3 0.96 -8.08 -61.66
N ALA A 4 1.53 -8.32 -60.47
CA ALA A 4 1.43 -7.56 -59.22
C ALA A 4 0.23 -7.96 -58.31
N ARG A 5 0.33 -8.16 -56.98
CA ARG A 5 1.30 -7.72 -55.97
C ARG A 5 1.29 -8.69 -54.77
N PHE A 6 2.43 -9.34 -54.50
CA PHE A 6 2.83 -9.70 -53.14
C PHE A 6 3.07 -8.38 -52.39
N ALA A 7 2.32 -8.07 -51.32
CA ALA A 7 2.81 -7.24 -50.21
C ALA A 7 1.72 -7.05 -49.13
N VAL A 8 2.15 -7.25 -47.88
CA VAL A 8 1.61 -6.67 -46.65
C VAL A 8 0.27 -7.21 -46.14
N SER A 9 0.36 -8.21 -45.28
CA SER A 9 -0.53 -8.32 -44.10
C SER A 9 0.28 -8.86 -42.91
N LEU A 10 1.42 -8.21 -42.66
CA LEU A 10 2.19 -8.30 -41.42
C LEU A 10 1.83 -7.07 -40.58
N ALA A 11 0.64 -7.08 -39.97
CA ALA A 11 0.18 -5.97 -39.13
C ALA A 11 -0.93 -6.42 -38.16
N CYS A 12 -0.56 -7.15 -37.10
CA CYS A 12 -1.21 -7.03 -35.78
C CYS A 12 -0.47 -7.82 -34.68
N ALA A 13 0.87 -7.88 -34.74
CA ALA A 13 1.67 -8.11 -33.55
C ALA A 13 1.95 -6.73 -32.97
N LEU A 14 1.30 -6.38 -31.85
CA LEU A 14 1.63 -5.32 -30.87
C LEU A 14 0.40 -5.03 -29.98
N ALA A 15 -0.04 -6.01 -29.19
CA ALA A 15 -0.82 -5.74 -27.98
C ALA A 15 0.11 -5.96 -26.78
N LEU A 16 1.07 -5.05 -26.66
CA LEU A 16 2.00 -4.98 -25.55
C LEU A 16 1.25 -4.70 -24.25
N SER A 17 1.56 -5.54 -23.26
CA SER A 17 1.55 -5.29 -21.83
C SER A 17 1.28 -3.84 -21.41
N ALA A 18 0.05 -3.55 -20.98
CA ALA A 18 -0.18 -2.47 -20.04
C ALA A 18 0.21 -3.01 -18.65
N CYS A 19 1.45 -2.75 -18.25
CA CYS A 19 1.89 -2.89 -16.88
C CYS A 19 0.90 -2.12 -16.00
N ALA A 20 0.20 -2.82 -15.09
CA ALA A 20 -0.56 -2.18 -14.02
C ALA A 20 0.44 -1.57 -13.02
N HIS A 21 1.02 -0.44 -13.39
CA HIS A 21 1.77 0.42 -12.50
C HIS A 21 0.75 1.24 -11.69
N ALA A 22 0.02 0.58 -10.79
CA ALA A 22 -0.90 1.25 -9.87
C ALA A 22 -0.12 1.83 -8.69
N GLY A 23 0.74 2.80 -8.98
CA GLY A 23 1.24 3.75 -7.99
C GLY A 23 0.33 4.99 -7.99
N GLY A 24 -0.38 5.20 -6.89
CA GLY A 24 -0.66 6.56 -6.41
C GLY A 24 -1.72 7.42 -7.08
N ALA A 25 -2.88 6.88 -7.50
CA ALA A 25 -4.10 7.69 -7.65
C ALA A 25 -5.37 6.85 -7.45
N GLY A 26 -6.08 7.06 -6.33
CA GLY A 26 -7.52 6.77 -6.27
C GLY A 26 -7.97 5.35 -5.91
N ARG A 27 -7.17 4.53 -5.22
CA ARG A 27 -7.68 3.26 -4.68
C ARG A 27 -8.54 3.53 -3.43
N ALA A 28 -9.80 3.11 -3.47
CA ALA A 28 -10.67 3.13 -2.30
C ALA A 28 -10.49 1.86 -1.46
N LEU A 29 -10.60 1.98 -0.15
CA LEU A 29 -10.57 0.87 0.80
C LEU A 29 -11.85 0.92 1.66
N ALA A 30 -12.68 -0.11 1.59
CA ALA A 30 -13.90 -0.20 2.40
C ALA A 30 -13.66 -0.93 3.73
N ALA A 31 -14.63 -0.82 4.64
CA ALA A 31 -14.61 -1.54 5.92
C ALA A 31 -14.50 -3.05 5.71
N GLY A 32 -13.73 -3.71 6.56
CA GLY A 32 -13.42 -5.14 6.51
C GLY A 32 -12.36 -5.53 5.48
N GLN A 33 -11.88 -4.60 4.64
CA GLN A 33 -10.87 -4.88 3.64
C GLN A 33 -9.44 -4.56 4.13
N SER A 34 -8.47 -5.18 3.47
CA SER A 34 -7.05 -4.84 3.63
C SER A 34 -6.48 -4.20 2.37
N ALA A 35 -5.57 -3.24 2.55
CA ALA A 35 -4.76 -2.67 1.47
C ALA A 35 -3.28 -2.85 1.76
N GLN A 36 -2.52 -3.11 0.69
CA GLN A 36 -1.06 -3.04 0.71
C GLN A 36 -0.61 -1.65 0.25
N LEU A 37 0.22 -0.98 1.04
CA LEU A 37 0.68 0.39 0.84
C LEU A 37 2.20 0.46 0.97
N ARG A 38 2.84 1.24 0.11
CA ARG A 38 4.22 1.68 0.26
C ARG A 38 4.27 3.09 0.87
N PRO A 39 5.39 3.52 1.47
CA PRO A 39 5.58 4.91 1.86
C PRO A 39 5.22 5.87 0.72
N GLY A 40 4.39 6.86 1.04
CA GLY A 40 3.83 7.81 0.08
C GLY A 40 2.46 7.42 -0.49
N ASP A 41 2.09 6.13 -0.50
CA ASP A 41 0.79 5.70 -1.01
C ASP A 41 -0.36 6.22 -0.14
N SER A 42 -1.53 6.38 -0.76
CA SER A 42 -2.75 6.79 -0.06
C SER A 42 -3.97 6.04 -0.60
N VAL A 43 -4.92 5.78 0.28
CA VAL A 43 -6.24 5.20 -0.05
C VAL A 43 -7.35 6.12 0.45
N ALA A 44 -8.42 6.22 -0.34
CA ALA A 44 -9.63 6.91 0.06
C ALA A 44 -10.53 5.96 0.87
N LEU A 45 -11.17 6.47 1.92
CA LEU A 45 -12.09 5.73 2.76
C LEU A 45 -13.55 6.17 2.49
N PRO A 46 -14.57 5.38 2.88
CA PRO A 46 -15.98 5.65 2.55
C PRO A 46 -16.54 6.99 3.06
N ASP A 47 -16.01 7.53 4.16
CA ASP A 47 -16.43 8.80 4.78
C ASP A 47 -15.77 10.04 4.12
N ARG A 48 -15.14 9.85 2.94
CA ARG A 48 -14.32 10.84 2.23
C ARG A 48 -13.01 11.17 2.94
N SER A 49 -12.64 10.46 4.01
CA SER A 49 -11.29 10.57 4.57
C SER A 49 -10.27 9.85 3.68
N ARG A 50 -8.99 10.12 3.96
CA ARG A 50 -7.85 9.56 3.24
C ARG A 50 -6.81 9.08 4.23
N LEU A 51 -6.43 7.81 4.12
CA LEU A 51 -5.30 7.25 4.84
C LEU A 51 -4.05 7.31 3.96
N ARG A 52 -2.95 7.84 4.49
CA ARG A 52 -1.64 7.87 3.85
C ARG A 52 -0.62 7.11 4.68
N PHE A 53 0.14 6.23 4.04
CA PHE A 53 1.36 5.70 4.63
C PHE A 53 2.47 6.73 4.45
N VAL A 54 2.96 7.33 5.54
CA VAL A 54 3.92 8.43 5.47
C VAL A 54 5.31 7.86 5.24
N GLU A 55 5.81 7.08 6.19
CA GLU A 55 7.17 6.53 6.18
C GLU A 55 7.34 5.41 7.21
N VAL A 56 8.44 4.67 7.09
CA VAL A 56 8.95 3.82 8.17
C VAL A 56 9.93 4.65 8.99
N VAL A 57 9.54 5.00 10.21
CA VAL A 57 10.32 5.86 11.12
C VAL A 57 11.58 5.16 11.59
N ASN A 58 11.48 3.85 11.87
CA ASN A 58 12.60 3.01 12.23
C ASN A 58 12.31 1.56 11.78
N ASP A 59 13.32 0.84 11.31
CA ASP A 59 13.23 -0.59 11.01
C ASP A 59 14.51 -1.31 11.47
N SER A 60 14.38 -2.02 12.58
CA SER A 60 15.43 -2.86 13.18
C SER A 60 15.10 -4.35 13.10
N ARG A 61 14.07 -4.72 12.32
CA ARG A 61 13.60 -6.10 12.23
C ARG A 61 14.69 -7.02 11.71
N CYS A 62 14.78 -8.20 12.29
CA CYS A 62 15.72 -9.22 11.84
C CYS A 62 15.29 -9.76 10.48
N ARG A 63 16.08 -9.50 9.43
CA ARG A 63 15.77 -10.00 8.08
C ARG A 63 15.88 -11.54 8.03
N PRO A 64 15.10 -12.21 7.16
CA PRO A 64 15.21 -13.64 6.95
C PRO A 64 16.64 -14.05 6.55
N GLY A 65 17.13 -15.14 7.11
CA GLY A 65 18.48 -15.66 6.84
C GLY A 65 19.60 -15.03 7.68
N LEU A 66 19.28 -14.10 8.59
CA LEU A 66 20.24 -13.54 9.55
C LEU A 66 20.10 -14.17 10.93
N GLN A 67 21.23 -14.30 11.64
CA GLN A 67 21.24 -14.71 13.05
C GLN A 67 21.24 -13.45 13.93
N CYS A 68 20.06 -13.06 14.41
CA CYS A 68 19.93 -11.96 15.36
C CYS A 68 19.94 -12.47 16.80
N ILE A 69 20.50 -11.66 17.72
CA ILE A 69 20.53 -11.98 19.15
C ILE A 69 19.14 -11.79 19.80
N ARG A 70 18.34 -10.85 19.27
CA ARG A 70 16.96 -10.59 19.70
C ARG A 70 16.07 -10.26 18.49
N ALA A 71 14.77 -10.42 18.65
CA ALA A 71 13.80 -9.85 17.71
C ALA A 71 13.87 -8.31 17.77
N GLY A 72 14.04 -7.69 16.60
CA GLY A 72 13.88 -6.25 16.43
C GLY A 72 12.46 -5.90 15.97
N GLU A 73 12.21 -4.62 15.79
CA GLU A 73 10.88 -4.06 15.48
C GLU A 73 10.98 -2.94 14.44
N ALA A 74 9.84 -2.61 13.84
CA ALA A 74 9.66 -1.45 12.99
C ALA A 74 8.53 -0.57 13.51
N VAL A 75 8.71 0.74 13.33
CA VAL A 75 7.73 1.77 13.67
C VAL A 75 7.32 2.47 12.37
N LEU A 76 6.02 2.45 12.06
CA LEU A 76 5.46 3.00 10.84
C LEU A 76 4.60 4.22 11.16
N ALA A 77 4.79 5.31 10.42
CA ALA A 77 3.98 6.50 10.52
C ALA A 77 2.91 6.54 9.42
N PHE A 78 1.66 6.78 9.83
CA PHE A 78 0.52 7.00 8.94
C PHE A 78 -0.15 8.34 9.28
N GLU A 79 -0.87 8.90 8.32
CA GLU A 79 -1.71 10.09 8.52
C GLU A 79 -3.11 9.78 7.99
N LEU A 80 -4.13 9.98 8.83
CA LEU A 80 -5.52 10.02 8.40
C LEU A 80 -5.93 11.49 8.23
N THR A 81 -6.36 11.87 7.04
CA THR A 81 -7.03 13.16 6.78
C THR A 81 -8.52 12.92 6.68
N GLY A 82 -9.31 13.45 7.62
CA GLY A 82 -10.77 13.38 7.65
C GLY A 82 -11.42 14.06 6.45
N GLY A 83 -12.71 13.76 6.20
CA GLY A 83 -13.47 14.41 5.13
C GLY A 83 -13.69 15.92 5.35
N ASP A 84 -13.49 16.39 6.57
CA ASP A 84 -13.45 17.80 6.99
C ASP A 84 -12.04 18.44 6.87
N GLY A 85 -11.03 17.65 6.49
CA GLY A 85 -9.63 18.06 6.40
C GLY A 85 -8.84 17.95 7.71
N ALA A 86 -9.44 17.51 8.81
CA ALA A 86 -8.73 17.30 10.06
C ALA A 86 -7.68 16.19 9.91
N LYS A 87 -6.50 16.36 10.50
CA LYS A 87 -5.39 15.41 10.38
C LYS A 87 -5.13 14.70 11.71
N SER A 88 -5.02 13.38 11.64
CA SER A 88 -4.64 12.51 12.76
C SER A 88 -3.39 11.73 12.40
N ALA A 89 -2.34 11.91 13.20
CA ALA A 89 -1.12 11.09 13.09
C ALA A 89 -1.35 9.72 13.75
N LEU A 90 -0.87 8.68 13.09
CA LEU A 90 -0.98 7.29 13.52
C LEU A 90 0.42 6.65 13.50
N SER A 91 0.69 5.81 14.49
CA SER A 91 1.99 5.15 14.67
C SER A 91 1.77 3.69 15.03
N PHE A 92 2.29 2.79 14.22
CA PHE A 92 2.18 1.35 14.43
C PHE A 92 3.55 0.74 14.73
N ASP A 93 3.63 -0.02 15.82
CA ASP A 93 4.80 -0.80 16.20
C ASP A 93 4.55 -2.27 15.86
N THR A 94 5.44 -2.88 15.08
CA THR A 94 5.32 -4.29 14.68
C THR A 94 5.50 -5.29 15.82
N SER A 95 6.07 -4.86 16.95
CA SER A 95 6.23 -5.68 18.16
C SER A 95 4.98 -5.71 19.03
N ALA A 96 4.04 -4.78 18.81
CA ALA A 96 2.80 -4.73 19.57
C ALA A 96 1.97 -6.00 19.32
N PRO A 97 1.40 -6.64 20.36
CA PRO A 97 0.58 -7.84 20.18
C PRO A 97 -0.64 -7.61 19.27
N GLU A 98 -1.19 -6.40 19.32
CA GLU A 98 -2.34 -5.98 18.51
C GLU A 98 -2.10 -4.53 18.02
N PRO A 99 -1.40 -4.34 16.90
CA PRO A 99 -1.06 -3.01 16.38
C PRO A 99 -2.29 -2.36 15.72
N ARG A 100 -3.24 -1.95 16.56
CA ARG A 100 -4.52 -1.33 16.18
C ARG A 100 -4.62 0.08 16.72
N GLN A 101 -5.13 1.01 15.92
CA GLN A 101 -5.39 2.39 16.33
C GLN A 101 -6.73 2.88 15.82
N ARG A 102 -7.43 3.70 16.63
CA ARG A 102 -8.67 4.36 16.24
C ARG A 102 -8.38 5.78 15.75
N ALA A 103 -9.05 6.18 14.67
CA ALA A 103 -8.97 7.54 14.14
C ALA A 103 -10.24 7.88 13.36
N GLY A 104 -10.94 8.93 13.80
CA GLY A 104 -12.25 9.28 13.23
C GLY A 104 -13.25 8.13 13.44
N ALA A 105 -13.90 7.69 12.36
CA ALA A 105 -14.87 6.59 12.36
C ALA A 105 -14.25 5.21 12.09
N TRP A 106 -12.91 5.10 12.14
CA TRP A 106 -12.18 3.92 11.68
C TRP A 106 -11.29 3.32 12.75
N THR A 107 -11.23 2.00 12.76
CA THR A 107 -10.15 1.23 13.39
C THR A 107 -9.22 0.74 12.29
N LEU A 108 -7.93 1.03 12.44
CA LEU A 108 -6.88 0.63 11.52
C LEU A 108 -5.99 -0.40 12.21
N GLU A 109 -5.70 -1.50 11.54
CA GLU A 109 -4.84 -2.58 12.05
C GLU A 109 -3.68 -2.84 11.09
N LEU A 110 -2.45 -2.79 11.61
CA LEU A 110 -1.28 -3.22 10.87
C LEU A 110 -1.18 -4.75 10.87
N GLN A 111 -1.47 -5.38 9.74
CA GLN A 111 -1.41 -6.84 9.64
C GLN A 111 -0.01 -7.35 9.35
N SER A 112 0.76 -6.64 8.52
CA SER A 112 2.11 -7.03 8.15
C SER A 112 2.93 -5.88 7.57
N LEU A 113 4.25 -6.05 7.60
CA LEU A 113 5.22 -5.24 6.85
C LEU A 113 6.21 -6.21 6.21
N ASP A 114 6.42 -6.13 4.90
CA ASP A 114 7.40 -6.97 4.22
C ASP A 114 8.85 -6.45 4.37
N PHE A 115 9.82 -7.14 3.76
CA PHE A 115 11.23 -6.74 3.75
C PHE A 115 11.68 -6.16 2.39
N ALA A 116 10.74 -5.81 1.51
CA ALA A 116 11.06 -5.18 0.22
C ALA A 116 11.61 -3.76 0.42
N GLU A 117 12.15 -3.17 -0.66
CA GLU A 117 12.65 -1.80 -0.64
C GLU A 117 11.99 -0.98 -1.78
N PRO A 118 11.16 0.03 -1.47
CA PRO A 118 10.67 0.38 -0.13
C PRO A 118 9.71 -0.71 0.41
N PRO A 119 9.59 -0.86 1.74
CA PRO A 119 8.78 -1.92 2.33
C PRO A 119 7.29 -1.66 2.13
N GLN A 120 6.51 -2.74 2.07
CA GLN A 120 5.07 -2.71 1.86
C GLN A 120 4.33 -3.11 3.14
N ALA A 121 3.47 -2.23 3.65
CA ALA A 121 2.61 -2.46 4.79
C ALA A 121 1.24 -2.96 4.35
N THR A 122 0.69 -3.96 5.04
CA THR A 122 -0.72 -4.37 4.88
C THR A 122 -1.53 -3.80 6.04
N ILE A 123 -2.49 -2.92 5.73
CA ILE A 123 -3.41 -2.32 6.70
C ILE A 123 -4.81 -2.87 6.47
N LYS A 124 -5.47 -3.34 7.53
CA LYS A 124 -6.90 -3.63 7.55
C LYS A 124 -7.67 -2.43 8.10
N LEU A 125 -8.80 -2.13 7.47
CA LEU A 125 -9.73 -1.11 7.91
C LEU A 125 -10.99 -1.76 8.49
N GLU A 126 -11.43 -1.30 9.66
CA GLU A 126 -12.73 -1.64 10.22
C GLU A 126 -13.52 -0.37 10.55
N ALA A 127 -14.84 -0.44 10.39
CA ALA A 127 -15.73 0.62 10.85
C ALA A 127 -15.89 0.51 12.37
N GLU A 128 -15.96 1.65 13.05
CA GLU A 128 -16.32 1.71 14.47
C GLU A 128 -17.80 1.37 14.75
#